data_AF-A0A2E8BEU3-F1
#
_entry.id   AF-A0A2E8BEU3-F1
#
_cell.length_a   1.000
_cell.length_b   1.000
_cell.length_c   1.000
_cell.angle_alpha   90.00
_cell.angle_beta   90.00
_cell.angle_gamma   90.00
#
_symmetry.space_group_name_H-M   'P 1'
#
loop_
_entity.id
_entity.type
_entity.pdbx_description
1 polymer ?
#
loop_
_entity_poly.entity_id
_entity_poly.type
_entity_poly.pdbx_seq_one_letter_code
_entity_poly.pdbx_strand_id
1 'polypeptide(L)'
;MVLRLDAETAIPLFEQVRAQLSVMVAVGHLEPGSRLPTVRYMASQLGLAAGTIARTYRELESDGVVEGRGRRGTFVVDEPPHSEPVQERRERVKAAALRFVFELRQLGVNPETAYLAVTEAFRELEDSET
;
A
#
# COMPACT_ATOMS: atom_id res chain seq x y z
N MET A 1 -4.96 -6.39 -3.69
CA MET A 1 -4.76 -6.24 -2.23
C MET A 1 -4.52 -7.62 -1.64
N VAL A 2 -3.46 -7.81 -0.86
CA VAL A 2 -3.09 -9.09 -0.24
C VAL A 2 -2.93 -8.85 1.25
N LEU A 3 -3.66 -9.61 2.08
CA LEU A 3 -3.63 -9.52 3.54
C LEU A 3 -3.21 -10.86 4.13
N ARG A 4 -2.34 -10.85 5.14
CA ARG A 4 -1.90 -12.05 5.87
C ARG A 4 -2.42 -11.99 7.29
N LEU A 5 -3.19 -12.98 7.71
CA LEU A 5 -3.79 -13.01 9.05
C LEU A 5 -3.29 -14.23 9.82
N ASP A 6 -3.09 -14.06 11.12
CA ASP A 6 -2.65 -15.12 12.02
C ASP A 6 -3.53 -15.14 13.28
N ALA A 7 -4.42 -16.13 13.34
CA ALA A 7 -5.38 -16.30 14.42
C ALA A 7 -4.76 -16.82 15.72
N GLU A 8 -3.52 -17.33 15.69
CA GLU A 8 -2.81 -17.86 16.86
C GLU A 8 -2.11 -16.76 17.65
N THR A 9 -2.02 -15.55 17.10
CA THR A 9 -1.45 -14.40 17.81
C THR A 9 -2.43 -13.79 18.81
N ALA A 10 -1.89 -13.10 19.82
CA ALA A 10 -2.71 -12.34 20.77
C ALA A 10 -3.38 -11.09 20.15
N ILE A 11 -3.06 -10.75 18.90
CA ILE A 11 -3.60 -9.58 18.22
C ILE A 11 -4.94 -9.96 17.59
N PRO A 12 -6.04 -9.26 17.93
CA PRO A 12 -7.34 -9.54 17.32
C PRO A 12 -7.33 -9.42 15.79
N LEU A 13 -8.05 -10.29 15.07
CA LEU A 13 -8.06 -10.31 13.60
C LEU A 13 -8.51 -8.98 12.97
N PHE A 14 -9.46 -8.26 13.57
CA PHE A 14 -9.87 -6.93 13.07
C PHE A 14 -8.70 -5.94 13.10
N GLU A 15 -7.85 -6.04 14.13
CA GLU A 15 -6.70 -5.16 14.34
C GLU A 15 -5.59 -5.48 13.35
N GLN A 16 -5.36 -6.76 13.06
CA GLN A 16 -4.43 -7.19 12.02
C GLN A 16 -4.83 -6.68 10.63
N VAL A 17 -6.13 -6.73 10.30
CA VAL A 17 -6.65 -6.17 9.03
C VAL A 17 -6.51 -4.65 9.03
N ARG A 18 -6.88 -3.97 10.14
CA ARG A 18 -6.76 -2.51 10.28
C ARG A 18 -5.33 -2.06 10.02
N ALA A 19 -4.37 -2.63 10.73
CA ALA A 19 -2.97 -2.28 10.62
C ALA A 19 -2.44 -2.45 9.19
N GLN A 20 -2.75 -3.56 8.52
CA GLN A 20 -2.30 -3.79 7.15
C GLN A 20 -2.95 -2.85 6.14
N LEU A 21 -4.24 -2.54 6.28
CA LEU A 21 -4.90 -1.54 5.43
C LEU A 21 -4.30 -0.15 5.63
N SER A 22 -4.05 0.25 6.88
CA SER A 22 -3.37 1.52 7.19
C SER A 22 -1.98 1.59 6.55
N VAL A 23 -1.19 0.52 6.61
CA VAL A 23 0.12 0.45 5.95
C VAL A 23 -0.03 0.59 4.44
N MET A 24 -0.97 -0.12 3.81
CA MET A 24 -1.19 -0.03 2.37
C MET A 24 -1.60 1.37 1.92
N VAL A 25 -2.37 2.10 2.72
CA VAL A 25 -2.67 3.51 2.47
C VAL A 25 -1.42 4.36 2.66
N ALA A 26 -0.69 4.17 3.77
CA ALA A 26 0.49 4.97 4.09
C ALA A 26 1.60 4.87 3.03
N VAL A 27 1.78 3.69 2.44
CA VAL A 27 2.75 3.45 1.36
C VAL A 27 2.15 3.66 -0.04
N GLY A 28 0.92 4.12 -0.16
CA GLY A 28 0.26 4.42 -1.44
C GLY A 28 -0.08 3.21 -2.31
N HIS A 29 -0.13 2.00 -1.74
CA HIS A 29 -0.69 0.82 -2.44
C HIS A 29 -2.21 0.93 -2.59
N LEU A 30 -2.88 1.56 -1.61
CA LEU A 30 -4.26 2.03 -1.73
C LEU A 30 -4.21 3.55 -1.90
N GLU A 31 -4.46 4.02 -3.12
CA GLU A 31 -4.40 5.45 -3.45
C GLU A 31 -5.53 6.23 -2.76
N PRO A 32 -5.31 7.52 -2.41
CA PRO A 32 -6.36 8.43 -1.99
C PRO A 32 -7.53 8.44 -2.98
N GLY A 33 -8.76 8.46 -2.46
CA GLY A 33 -9.98 8.38 -3.25
C GLY A 33 -10.28 6.99 -3.84
N SER A 34 -9.42 5.98 -3.63
CA SER A 34 -9.72 4.61 -4.04
C SER A 34 -10.83 4.00 -3.17
N ARG A 35 -11.66 3.16 -3.79
CA ARG A 35 -12.79 2.51 -3.10
C ARG A 35 -12.32 1.22 -2.44
N LEU A 36 -12.58 1.07 -1.15
CA LEU A 36 -12.38 -0.20 -0.48
C LEU A 36 -13.44 -1.23 -0.90
N PRO A 37 -13.10 -2.54 -0.89
CA PRO A 37 -14.09 -3.58 -1.12
C PRO A 37 -15.23 -3.52 -0.10
N THR A 38 -16.42 -4.00 -0.46
CA THR A 38 -17.54 -4.01 0.49
C THR A 38 -17.25 -4.91 1.69
N VAL A 39 -17.87 -4.62 2.85
CA VAL A 39 -17.74 -5.45 4.06
C VAL A 39 -17.99 -6.93 3.77
N ARG A 40 -19.07 -7.25 3.04
CA ARG A 40 -19.43 -8.64 2.71
C ARG A 40 -18.41 -9.31 1.79
N TYR A 41 -17.91 -8.58 0.79
CA TYR A 41 -16.91 -9.10 -0.12
C TYR A 41 -15.56 -9.34 0.58
N MET A 42 -15.11 -8.38 1.38
CA MET A 42 -13.87 -8.51 2.13
C MET A 42 -13.96 -9.65 3.14
N ALA A 43 -15.10 -9.78 3.83
CA ALA A 43 -15.35 -10.87 4.76
C ALA A 43 -15.25 -12.24 4.08
N SER A 44 -15.83 -12.40 2.88
CA SER A 44 -15.73 -13.66 2.14
C SER A 44 -14.33 -13.94 1.63
N GLN A 45 -13.60 -12.93 1.17
CA GLN A 45 -12.21 -13.09 0.71
C GLN A 45 -11.26 -13.52 1.84
N LEU A 46 -11.47 -13.01 3.05
CA LEU A 46 -10.61 -13.29 4.20
C LEU A 46 -11.11 -14.44 5.08
N GLY A 47 -12.28 -15.03 4.77
CA GLY A 47 -12.91 -16.05 5.61
C GLY A 47 -13.31 -15.53 7.00
N LEU A 48 -13.60 -14.24 7.13
CA LEU A 48 -13.92 -13.58 8.40
C LEU A 48 -15.42 -13.29 8.54
N ALA A 49 -15.87 -13.11 9.77
CA ALA A 49 -17.21 -12.61 10.04
C ALA A 49 -17.37 -11.16 9.51
N ALA A 50 -18.52 -10.86 8.91
CA ALA A 50 -18.81 -9.51 8.40
C ALA A 50 -18.71 -8.42 9.50
N GLY A 51 -19.03 -8.77 10.75
CA GLY A 51 -18.87 -7.88 11.90
C GLY A 51 -17.41 -7.47 12.16
N THR A 52 -16.45 -8.36 11.91
CA THR A 52 -15.01 -8.10 12.06
C THR A 52 -14.54 -7.04 11.06
N ILE A 53 -14.95 -7.18 9.79
CA ILE A 53 -14.63 -6.19 8.75
C ILE A 53 -15.38 -4.88 8.99
N ALA A 54 -16.66 -4.95 9.37
CA ALA A 54 -17.44 -3.75 9.69
C ALA A 54 -16.85 -2.98 10.88
N ARG A 55 -16.27 -3.67 11.87
CA ARG A 55 -15.49 -3.03 12.93
C ARG A 55 -14.23 -2.41 12.35
N THR A 56 -13.44 -3.17 11.60
CA THR A 56 -12.20 -2.68 10.97
C THR A 56 -12.41 -1.37 10.21
N TYR A 57 -13.45 -1.29 9.37
CA TYR A 57 -13.72 -0.09 8.58
C TYR A 57 -14.14 1.10 9.44
N ARG A 58 -14.89 0.87 10.53
CA ARG A 58 -15.23 1.93 11.49
C ARG A 58 -14.02 2.46 12.24
N GLU A 59 -13.09 1.58 12.63
CA GLU A 59 -11.84 2.01 13.28
C GLU A 59 -10.99 2.81 12.29
N LEU A 60 -10.82 2.35 11.04
CA LEU A 60 -10.12 3.12 9.99
C LEU A 60 -10.76 4.48 9.71
N GLU A 61 -12.09 4.56 9.76
CA GLU A 61 -12.82 5.82 9.60
C GLU A 61 -12.62 6.75 10.80
N SER A 62 -12.62 6.20 12.02
CA SER A 62 -12.28 6.95 13.24
C SER A 62 -10.84 7.46 13.23
N ASP A 63 -9.92 6.67 12.65
CA ASP A 63 -8.52 7.04 12.48
C ASP A 63 -8.31 8.03 11.32
N GLY A 64 -9.36 8.39 10.57
CA GLY A 64 -9.28 9.31 9.44
C GLY A 64 -8.57 8.74 8.20
N VAL A 65 -8.38 7.42 8.12
CA VAL A 65 -7.74 6.75 6.98
C VAL A 65 -8.71 6.57 5.81
N VAL A 66 -10.00 6.40 6.12
CA VAL A 66 -11.07 6.20 5.15
C VAL A 66 -12.30 7.02 5.53
N GLU A 67 -13.21 7.19 4.59
CA GLU A 67 -14.50 7.82 4.80
C GLU A 67 -15.65 7.02 4.15
N GLY A 68 -16.78 6.94 4.85
CA GLY A 68 -18.02 6.40 4.32
C GLY A 68 -18.75 7.42 3.45
N ARG A 69 -18.91 7.14 2.16
CA ARG A 69 -19.70 7.94 1.21
C ARG A 69 -21.12 7.37 1.00
N GLY A 70 -21.75 6.91 2.08
CA GLY A 70 -23.10 6.32 2.07
C GLY A 70 -23.26 5.14 1.10
N ARG A 71 -24.24 5.20 0.20
CA ARG A 71 -24.48 4.16 -0.83
C ARG A 71 -23.30 3.96 -1.79
N ARG A 72 -22.38 4.93 -1.89
CA ARG A 72 -21.21 4.82 -2.77
C ARG A 72 -20.13 3.90 -2.18
N GLY A 73 -20.20 3.57 -0.89
CA GLY A 73 -19.23 2.70 -0.20
C GLY A 73 -18.21 3.48 0.62
N THR A 74 -17.14 2.79 1.01
CA THR A 74 -16.02 3.33 1.81
C THR A 74 -14.84 3.64 0.90
N PHE A 75 -14.21 4.79 1.08
CA PHE A 75 -13.11 5.29 0.25
C PHE A 75 -11.94 5.72 1.11
N VAL A 76 -10.71 5.57 0.61
CA VAL A 76 -9.53 6.19 1.23
C VAL A 76 -9.68 7.71 1.16
N VAL A 77 -9.40 8.41 2.25
CA VAL A 77 -9.47 9.88 2.28
C VAL A 77 -8.42 10.49 1.35
N ASP A 78 -8.61 11.75 0.94
CA ASP A 78 -7.71 12.42 -0.01
C ASP A 78 -6.33 12.72 0.62
N GLU A 79 -6.28 12.98 1.93
CA GLU A 79 -5.04 13.21 2.72
C GLU A 79 -5.02 12.31 3.97
N PRO A 80 -4.65 11.02 3.86
CA PRO A 80 -4.65 10.10 4.98
C PRO A 80 -3.56 10.45 6.02
N PRO A 81 -3.83 10.33 7.32
CA PRO A 81 -2.85 10.58 8.36
C PRO A 81 -1.68 9.61 8.24
N HIS A 82 -0.46 10.12 8.45
CA HIS A 82 0.79 9.36 8.36
C HIS A 82 1.09 8.72 7.00
N SER A 83 0.33 9.06 5.94
CA SER A 83 0.69 8.71 4.57
C SER A 83 1.65 9.74 4.00
N GLU A 84 2.63 9.27 3.23
CA GLU A 84 3.30 10.17 2.30
C GLU A 84 2.29 10.51 1.18
N PRO A 85 1.95 11.79 0.96
CA PRO A 85 1.06 12.16 -0.13
C PRO A 85 1.52 11.53 -1.44
N VAL A 86 0.60 10.94 -2.23
CA VAL A 86 0.96 10.21 -3.46
C VAL A 86 1.79 11.08 -4.41
N GLN A 87 1.50 12.37 -4.47
CA GLN A 87 2.24 13.36 -5.23
C GLN A 87 3.70 13.46 -4.75
N GLU A 88 3.93 13.56 -3.45
CA GLU A 88 5.28 13.60 -2.88
C GLU A 88 6.04 12.29 -3.14
N ARG A 89 5.36 11.15 -2.98
CA ARG A 89 5.94 9.84 -3.30
C ARG A 89 6.33 9.74 -4.76
N ARG A 90 5.46 10.17 -5.67
CA ARG A 90 5.73 10.20 -7.12
C ARG A 90 6.91 11.11 -7.45
N GLU A 91 6.99 12.29 -6.83
CA GLU A 91 8.12 13.19 -7.02
C GLU A 91 9.43 12.61 -6.46
N ARG A 92 9.42 11.91 -5.32
CA ARG A 92 10.61 11.20 -4.81
C ARG A 92 11.06 10.07 -5.73
N VAL A 93 10.13 9.25 -6.23
CA VAL A 93 10.44 8.16 -7.18
C VAL A 93 11.06 8.74 -8.46
N LYS A 94 10.45 9.80 -9.01
CA LYS A 94 10.97 10.52 -10.17
C LYS A 94 12.36 11.10 -9.90
N ALA A 95 12.57 11.72 -8.73
CA ALA A 95 13.87 12.26 -8.35
C ALA A 95 14.93 11.15 -8.22
N ALA A 96 14.57 9.98 -7.68
CA ALA A 96 15.47 8.82 -7.63
C ALA A 96 15.83 8.30 -9.02
N ALA A 97 14.84 8.17 -9.91
CA ALA A 97 15.08 7.75 -11.29
C ALA A 97 15.99 8.74 -12.04
N LEU A 98 15.79 10.04 -11.86
CA LEU A 98 16.65 11.06 -12.46
C LEU A 98 18.10 10.96 -11.95
N ARG A 99 18.31 10.79 -10.64
CA ARG A 99 19.66 10.60 -10.07
C ARG A 99 20.37 9.41 -10.71
N PHE A 100 19.69 8.27 -10.78
CA PHE A 100 20.20 7.06 -11.43
C PHE A 100 20.59 7.30 -12.90
N VAL A 101 19.70 7.94 -13.68
CA VAL A 101 19.98 8.25 -15.09
C VAL A 101 21.16 9.19 -15.25
N PHE A 102 21.30 10.19 -14.36
CA PHE A 102 22.45 11.10 -14.38
C PHE A 102 23.77 10.38 -14.12
N GLU A 103 23.82 9.52 -13.10
CA GLU A 103 25.00 8.71 -12.78
C GLU A 103 25.42 7.81 -13.95
N LEU A 104 24.46 7.10 -14.54
CA LEU A 104 24.75 6.21 -15.66
C LEU A 104 25.21 6.95 -16.93
N ARG A 105 24.67 8.16 -17.18
CA ARG A 105 25.16 9.00 -18.28
C ARG A 105 26.59 9.45 -18.08
N GLN A 106 27.00 9.76 -16.85
CA GLN A 106 28.39 10.11 -16.54
C GLN A 106 29.34 8.94 -16.79
N LEU A 107 28.85 7.70 -16.66
CA LEU A 107 29.58 6.48 -16.98
C LEU A 107 29.54 6.08 -18.46
N GLY A 108 28.85 6.87 -19.31
CA GLY A 108 28.71 6.55 -20.74
C GLY A 108 27.78 5.37 -21.03
N VAL A 109 26.93 4.98 -20.08
CA VAL A 109 26.03 3.83 -20.21
C VAL A 109 24.80 4.23 -21.02
N ASN A 110 24.44 3.39 -22.00
CA ASN A 110 23.25 3.59 -22.82
C ASN A 110 21.96 3.15 -22.10
N PRO A 111 20.77 3.59 -22.56
CA PRO A 111 19.50 3.27 -21.89
C PRO A 111 19.17 1.77 -21.78
N GLU A 112 19.54 0.95 -22.77
CA GLU A 112 19.31 -0.49 -22.72
C GLU A 112 20.12 -1.16 -21.60
N THR A 113 21.40 -0.81 -21.49
CA THR A 113 22.29 -1.34 -20.46
C THR A 113 21.86 -0.85 -19.07
N ALA A 114 21.40 0.40 -18.97
CA ALA A 114 20.84 0.96 -17.74
C ALA A 114 19.62 0.18 -17.25
N TYR A 115 18.72 -0.19 -18.16
CA TYR A 115 17.53 -0.97 -17.84
C TYR A 115 17.86 -2.38 -17.35
N LEU A 116 18.83 -3.04 -17.98
CA LEU A 116 19.31 -4.35 -17.53
C LEU A 116 19.93 -4.26 -16.13
N ALA A 117 20.81 -3.29 -15.90
CA ALA A 117 21.50 -3.12 -14.62
C ALA A 117 20.54 -2.90 -13.44
N VAL A 118 19.51 -2.05 -13.60
CA VAL A 118 18.53 -1.84 -12.53
C VAL A 118 17.67 -3.08 -12.27
N THR A 119 17.33 -3.83 -13.32
CA THR A 119 16.56 -5.07 -13.20
C THR A 119 17.35 -6.15 -12.47
N GLU A 120 18.65 -6.26 -12.75
CA GLU A 120 19.55 -7.20 -12.08
C GLU A 120 19.72 -6.84 -10.60
N ALA A 121 19.92 -5.56 -10.29
CA ALA A 121 20.03 -5.08 -8.91
C ALA A 121 18.77 -5.38 -8.07
N PHE A 122 17.57 -5.31 -8.65
CA PHE A 122 16.35 -5.71 -7.97
C PHE A 122 16.33 -7.21 -7.62
N ARG A 123 16.78 -8.08 -8.53
CA ARG A 123 16.85 -9.53 -8.25
C ARG A 123 17.86 -9.85 -7.16
N GLU A 124 19.04 -9.23 -7.21
CA GLU A 124 20.08 -9.45 -6.18
C GLU A 124 19.59 -9.06 -4.77
N LEU A 125 18.81 -7.99 -4.67
CA LEU A 125 18.20 -7.58 -3.40
C LEU A 125 17.13 -8.56 -2.92
N GLU A 126 16.25 -9.03 -3.81
CA GLU A 126 15.23 -10.05 -3.48
C GLU A 126 15.85 -11.38 -3.03
N ASP A 127 16.94 -11.81 -3.68
CA ASP A 127 17.67 -13.02 -3.33
C ASP A 127 18.45 -12.88 -1.99
N SER A 128 18.77 -11.65 -1.58
CA SER A 128 19.48 -11.37 -0.32
C SER A 128 18.58 -11.30 0.92
N GLU A 129 17.26 -11.19 0.74
CA GLU A 129 16.27 -11.14 1.83
C GLU A 129 15.67 -12.52 2.19
N THR A 130 16.12 -13.61 1.53
CA THR A 130 15.69 -15.00 1.79
C THR A 130 16.74 -15.80 2.55
#